data_AF-A0A5K1C5W5-F1
#
_entry.id   AF-A0A5K1C5W5-F1
#
_cell.length_a   1.000
_cell.length_b   1.000
_cell.length_c   1.000
_cell.angle_alpha   90.00
_cell.angle_beta   90.00
_cell.angle_gamma   90.00
#
_symmetry.space_group_name_H-M   'P 1'
#
loop_
_entity.id
_entity.type
_entity.pdbx_description
1 polymer ?
#
loop_
_entity_poly.entity_id
_entity_poly.type
_entity_poly.pdbx_seq_one_letter_code
_entity_poly.pdbx_strand_id
1 'polypeptide(L)' 'FIGACVEDNMVIVTELLPGGSLREYFRSLRPGCLDLRLAVSFALDVARAMECLHANGIIHRDLKP' A
#
# COMPACT_ATOMS: atom_id res chain seq x y z
N PHE A 1 2.99 -2.33 11.90
CA PHE A 1 2.04 -3.01 12.81
C PHE A 1 2.22 -2.41 14.20
N ILE A 2 1.15 -1.93 14.83
CA ILE A 2 1.22 -1.32 16.17
C ILE A 2 0.67 -2.30 17.21
N GLY A 3 -0.45 -2.98 16.92
CA GLY A 3 -1.02 -3.97 17.83
C GLY A 3 -2.28 -4.64 17.28
N ALA A 4 -2.84 -5.58 18.04
CA ALA A 4 -4.10 -6.23 17.73
C ALA A 4 -4.88 -6.57 19.01
N CYS A 5 -6.21 -6.58 18.94
CA CYS A 5 -7.11 -7.10 19.97
C CYS A 5 -7.90 -8.28 19.38
N VAL A 6 -8.10 -9.34 20.18
CA VAL A 6 -8.73 -10.59 19.73
C VAL A 6 -9.92 -11.01 20.61
N GLU A 7 -9.99 -10.54 21.86
CA GLU A 7 -10.93 -11.08 22.86
C GLU A 7 -12.39 -10.66 22.65
N ASP A 8 -12.66 -9.36 22.41
CA ASP A 8 -14.04 -8.88 22.23
C ASP A 8 -14.40 -8.61 20.76
N ASN A 9 -13.45 -8.02 20.03
CA ASN A 9 -13.56 -7.73 18.60
C ASN A 9 -12.18 -7.90 17.98
N MET A 10 -12.10 -8.60 16.85
CA MET A 10 -10.85 -8.74 16.11
C MET A 10 -10.49 -7.41 15.45
N VAL A 11 -9.51 -6.72 16.01
CA VAL A 11 -9.03 -5.41 15.52
C VAL A 11 -7.53 -5.48 15.31
N ILE A 12 -7.07 -4.90 14.20
CA ILE A 12 -5.64 -4.69 13.92
C ILE A 12 -5.39 -3.18 13.85
N VAL A 13 -4.39 -2.71 14.57
CA VAL A 13 -3.95 -1.31 14.58
C VAL A 13 -2.64 -1.19 13.81
N THR A 14 -2.64 -0.31 12.82
CA THR A 14 -1.48 0.07 12.01
C THR A 14 -1.25 1.57 12.10
N GLU A 15 -0.13 2.04 11.56
CA GLU A 15 0.07 3.48 11.35
C GLU A 15 -1.03 4.04 10.43
N LEU A 16 -1.38 5.31 10.66
CA LEU A 16 -2.31 6.04 9.81
C LEU A 16 -1.53 6.63 8.63
N LEU A 17 -1.95 6.29 7.41
CA LEU A 17 -1.45 6.91 6.19
C LEU A 17 -2.43 8.02 5.76
N PRO A 18 -2.16 9.31 6.04
CA PRO A 18 -3.12 10.39 5.80
C PRO A 18 -3.37 10.65 4.30
N GLY A 19 -2.52 10.13 3.42
CA GLY A 19 -2.66 10.26 1.96
C GLY A 19 -3.74 9.38 1.33
N GLY A 20 -4.38 8.48 2.10
CA GLY A 20 -5.40 7.56 1.58
C GLY A 20 -4.83 6.50 0.63
N SER A 21 -5.68 5.94 -0.23
CA SER A 21 -5.26 4.92 -1.20
C SER A 21 -4.64 5.53 -2.47
N LEU A 22 -3.72 4.81 -3.12
CA LEU A 22 -3.19 5.20 -4.44
C LEU A 22 -4.31 5.32 -5.47
N ARG A 23 -5.33 4.46 -5.42
CA ARG A 23 -6.56 4.58 -6.23
C ARG A 23 -7.25 5.94 -6.11
N GLU A 24 -7.44 6.43 -4.89
CA GLU A 24 -8.06 7.73 -4.64
C GLU A 24 -7.17 8.87 -5.12
N TYR A 25 -5.87 8.77 -4.85
CA TYR A 25 -4.88 9.73 -5.31
C TYR A 25 -4.82 9.81 -6.85
N PHE A 26 -4.79 8.67 -7.55
CA PHE A 26 -4.79 8.67 -9.02
C PHE A 26 -6.11 9.17 -9.61
N ARG A 27 -7.23 9.00 -8.90
CA ARG A 27 -8.52 9.56 -9.33
C ARG A 27 -8.53 11.08 -9.22
N SER A 28 -7.93 11.65 -8.18
CA SER A 28 -7.91 13.11 -7.97
C SER A 28 -7.03 13.85 -9.00
N LEU A 29 -6.08 13.15 -9.62
CA LEU A 29 -5.22 13.73 -10.67
C LEU A 29 -5.90 13.91 -12.03
N ARG A 30 -7.10 13.32 -12.24
CA ARG A 30 -7.77 13.34 -13.56
C ARG A 30 -8.23 14.75 -13.96
N PRO A 31 -8.12 15.10 -15.27
CA PRO A 31 -7.69 14.27 -16.40
C PRO A 31 -6.17 14.18 -16.58
N GLY A 32 -5.39 14.81 -15.69
CA GLY A 32 -3.93 14.74 -15.69
C GLY A 32 -3.39 13.37 -15.31
N CYS A 33 -2.07 13.29 -15.27
CA CYS A 33 -1.33 12.08 -14.92
C CYS A 33 -0.32 12.37 -13.80
N LEU A 34 0.11 11.30 -13.14
CA LEU A 34 1.16 11.36 -12.14
C LEU A 34 2.49 11.73 -12.81
N ASP A 35 3.27 12.59 -12.17
CA ASP A 35 4.64 12.87 -12.60
C ASP A 35 5.46 11.57 -12.71
N LEU A 36 6.26 11.46 -13.79
CA LEU A 36 6.98 10.23 -14.09
C LEU A 36 7.97 9.84 -12.98
N ARG A 37 8.67 10.81 -12.37
CA ARG A 37 9.63 10.51 -11.30
C ARG A 37 8.91 10.00 -10.07
N LEU A 38 7.76 10.58 -9.75
CA LEU A 38 6.93 10.13 -8.63
C LEU A 38 6.32 8.74 -8.90
N ALA A 39 5.87 8.48 -10.14
CA ALA A 39 5.39 7.16 -10.55
C ALA A 39 6.46 6.08 -10.40
N VAL A 40 7.69 6.37 -10.83
CA VAL A 40 8.84 5.47 -10.66
C VAL A 40 9.14 5.24 -9.17
N SER A 41 9.06 6.28 -8.34
CA SER A 41 9.25 6.15 -6.88
C SER A 41 8.23 5.20 -6.27
N PHE A 42 6.94 5.37 -6.57
CA PHE A 42 5.89 4.48 -6.06
C PHE A 42 6.06 3.04 -6.55
N ALA A 43 6.38 2.86 -7.83
CA ALA A 43 6.63 1.53 -8.38
C ALA A 43 7.82 0.83 -7.70
N LEU A 44 8.89 1.56 -7.40
CA LEU A 44 10.06 1.02 -6.71
C LEU A 44 9.74 0.60 -5.27
N ASP A 45 8.99 1.41 -4.54
CA ASP A 45 8.61 1.09 -3.15
C ASP A 45 7.68 -0.13 -3.09
N VAL A 46 6.71 -0.23 -4.01
CA VAL A 46 5.86 -1.42 -4.15
C VAL A 46 6.69 -2.64 -4.53
N ALA A 47 7.62 -2.52 -5.48
CA ALA A 47 8.47 -3.63 -5.91
C ALA A 47 9.34 -4.17 -4.76
N ARG A 48 9.93 -3.29 -3.95
CA ARG A 48 10.71 -3.68 -2.75
C ARG A 48 9.86 -4.39 -1.70
N ALA A 49 8.63 -3.92 -1.47
CA ALA A 49 7.70 -4.60 -0.57
C ALA A 49 7.36 -6.01 -1.09
N MET A 50 7.09 -6.15 -2.39
CA MET A 50 6.80 -7.44 -3.02
C MET A 50 8.01 -8.39 -3.01
N GLU A 51 9.22 -7.87 -3.24
CA GLU A 51 10.47 -8.65 -3.11
C GLU A 51 10.61 -9.21 -1.69
N CYS A 52 10.38 -8.38 -0.66
CA CYS A 52 10.40 -8.82 0.73
C CYS A 52 9.35 -9.91 1.00
N LEU A 53 8.11 -9.75 0.55
CA LEU A 53 7.07 -10.76 0.71
C LEU A 53 7.46 -12.10 0.05
N HIS A 54 7.91 -12.04 -1.20
CA HIS A 54 8.27 -13.23 -1.97
C HIS A 54 9.50 -13.95 -1.41
N ALA A 55 10.50 -13.21 -0.92
CA ALA A 55 11.66 -13.79 -0.23
C ALA A 55 11.26 -14.58 1.02
N ASN A 56 10.11 -14.27 1.62
CA ASN A 56 9.53 -14.97 2.76
C ASN A 56 8.45 -16.00 2.37
N GLY A 57 8.29 -16.31 1.08
CA GLY A 57 7.30 -17.27 0.59
C GLY A 57 5.84 -16.81 0.69
N ILE A 58 5.61 -15.50 0.87
CA ILE A 58 4.26 -14.92 1.03
C ILE A 58 3.76 -14.37 -0.30
N ILE A 59 2.56 -14.77 -0.71
CA ILE A 59 1.86 -14.21 -1.89
C ILE A 59 0.83 -13.18 -1.41
N HIS A 60 0.91 -11.94 -1.90
CA HIS A 60 0.00 -10.85 -1.49
C HIS A 60 -1.48 -11.12 -1.86
N ARG A 61 -1.73 -11.74 -3.03
CA ARG A 61 -3.06 -12.13 -3.58
C ARG A 61 -4.03 -11.00 -3.97
N ASP A 62 -3.86 -9.77 -3.48
CA ASP A 62 -4.73 -8.63 -3.84
C ASP A 62 -3.94 -7.37 -4.23
N LEU A 63 -2.86 -7.53 -4.99
CA LEU A 63 -2.01 -6.41 -5.40
C LEU A 63 -2.73 -5.57 -6.47
N LYS A 64 -3.07 -4.32 -6.14
CA LYS A 64 -3.74 -3.36 -7.03
C LYS A 64 -3.48 -1.91 -6.59
N PRO A 65 -3.65 -0.93 -7.49
CA PRO A 65 -3.65 0.48 -7.14
C PRO A 65 -4.86 0.88 -6.27
#